data_AF-A0A6N3BID6-F1
#
_entry.id   AF-A0A6N3BID6-F1
#
_cell.length_a   1.000
_cell.length_b   1.000
_cell.length_c   1.000
_cell.angle_alpha   90.00
_cell.angle_beta   90.00
_cell.angle_gamma   90.00
#
_symmetry.space_group_name_H-M   'P 1'
#
loop_
_entity.id
_entity.type
_entity.pdbx_description
1 polymer ?
#
loop_
_entity_poly.entity_id
_entity_poly.type
_entity_poly.pdbx_seq_one_letter_code
_entity_poly.pdbx_strand_id
1 'polypeptide(L)'
;MNEYIAALVDEFYQLGVRHAVFSPGSRSTTMAMLFKEHEGFETYMNIDERSASFMALGIAKAHKEPTVLVCTSGSAVAHYLPAILEAQYTGIPLVVLSADRPHTLLHVGAPQTVDQHKIFGTAVNYFEELAVPQESHYYTYPRQVARKAYMKAMDTKKGPVHINVPLFEPLVPELSRNHFEAGRSSFKVVKPNYSSVFGCDNRNNLTHINNAIDIAHGNDGTNEINDLLKRYERILILAGPQIDIDEAEMIRSFGEALQAPILADPLSNVRGCSTSKVVISTYDALLAGQALWNELKPDCVIQFGQIVVSKRVQQMIASWTDVEYIEVNPTMDSMNPTGKTTMHMQASIDVFTHLHGKNNSSDTYLNIWRRLDQAGKKQLSLAIDEPHCFEGRTIRELQKKIPEDGQIFVANSMTIRDFDYFWFSGESKAVLYGNRGVNGIDGTISTALGLAVNGRPTYLVTGDLSLFHDLNGLAVAKTHNLNLTIILHNNDGGGIFEYLPQKGTKHFDYLFSTSQGLDYSGAAKLYGCGYTKISSPDELSSVLAKIGQESGVHIIEIPTNREYSRELHKKYTKVSVDMEALL
;
A
#
# COMPACT_ATOMS: atom_id res chain seq x y z
N MET A 1 -20.28 5.82 -34.30
CA MET A 1 -19.05 6.65 -34.38
C MET A 1 -18.03 6.28 -33.30
N ASN A 2 -18.45 5.80 -32.13
CA ASN A 2 -17.56 5.54 -30.99
C ASN A 2 -17.15 4.06 -30.87
N GLU A 3 -17.44 3.22 -31.88
CA GLU A 3 -17.27 1.77 -31.82
C GLU A 3 -15.80 1.35 -31.73
N TYR A 4 -14.88 2.22 -32.16
CA TYR A 4 -13.44 2.02 -31.99
C TYR A 4 -13.01 1.86 -30.51
N ILE A 5 -13.81 2.34 -29.57
CA ILE A 5 -13.54 2.18 -28.13
C ILE A 5 -13.68 0.71 -27.70
N ALA A 6 -14.48 -0.10 -28.40
CA ALA A 6 -14.58 -1.53 -28.12
C ALA A 6 -13.22 -2.23 -28.24
N ALA A 7 -12.41 -1.82 -29.23
CA ALA A 7 -11.05 -2.32 -29.41
C ALA A 7 -10.09 -1.87 -28.29
N LEU A 8 -10.28 -0.69 -27.70
CA LEU A 8 -9.53 -0.22 -26.52
C LEU A 8 -9.86 -1.08 -25.29
N VAL A 9 -11.15 -1.33 -25.06
CA VAL A 9 -11.64 -2.18 -23.95
C VAL A 9 -11.12 -3.62 -24.08
N ASP A 10 -11.26 -4.23 -25.26
CA ASP A 10 -10.73 -5.57 -25.53
C ASP A 10 -9.21 -5.63 -25.30
N GLU A 11 -8.45 -4.65 -25.79
CA GLU A 11 -7.00 -4.67 -25.64
C GLU A 11 -6.55 -4.64 -24.18
N PHE A 12 -7.22 -3.87 -23.30
CA PHE A 12 -6.95 -3.94 -21.86
C PHE A 12 -7.16 -5.34 -21.30
N TYR A 13 -8.22 -6.03 -21.72
CA TYR A 13 -8.45 -7.42 -21.32
C TYR A 13 -7.35 -8.36 -21.84
N GLN A 14 -6.95 -8.23 -23.11
CA GLN A 14 -5.85 -9.01 -23.67
C GLN A 14 -4.51 -8.78 -22.95
N LEU A 15 -4.30 -7.57 -22.41
CA LEU A 15 -3.11 -7.20 -21.64
C LEU A 15 -3.12 -7.70 -20.19
N GLY A 16 -4.23 -8.30 -19.73
CA GLY A 16 -4.35 -8.87 -18.38
C GLY A 16 -5.20 -8.06 -17.41
N VAL A 17 -5.73 -6.90 -17.82
CA VAL A 17 -6.65 -6.13 -16.95
C VAL A 17 -7.95 -6.89 -16.76
N ARG A 18 -8.42 -7.02 -15.52
CA ARG A 18 -9.65 -7.77 -15.17
C ARG A 18 -10.72 -6.95 -14.46
N HIS A 19 -10.36 -5.82 -13.88
CA HIS A 19 -11.27 -5.05 -13.03
C HIS A 19 -11.48 -3.64 -13.57
N ALA A 20 -12.73 -3.19 -13.52
CA ALA A 20 -13.11 -1.83 -13.87
C ALA A 20 -14.09 -1.25 -12.84
N VAL A 21 -13.79 -0.06 -12.34
CA VAL A 21 -14.64 0.69 -11.41
C VAL A 21 -15.26 1.88 -12.16
N PHE A 22 -16.57 2.02 -12.05
CA PHE A 22 -17.37 3.02 -12.77
C PHE A 22 -17.97 4.01 -11.80
N SER A 23 -17.93 5.28 -12.20
CA SER A 23 -18.75 6.35 -11.64
C SER A 23 -19.83 6.74 -12.65
N PRO A 24 -21.10 6.91 -12.23
CA PRO A 24 -22.22 7.06 -13.14
C PRO A 24 -22.18 8.39 -13.91
N GLY A 25 -22.57 8.37 -15.18
CA GLY A 25 -22.78 9.61 -15.93
C GLY A 25 -23.08 9.41 -17.41
N SER A 26 -23.70 10.43 -18.03
CA SER A 26 -24.18 10.34 -19.41
C SER A 26 -23.03 10.32 -20.43
N ARG A 27 -22.00 11.19 -20.30
CA ARG A 27 -20.93 11.26 -21.30
C ARG A 27 -20.09 9.99 -21.35
N SER A 28 -19.99 9.23 -20.26
CA SER A 28 -19.27 7.95 -20.17
C SER A 28 -20.09 6.73 -20.62
N THR A 29 -21.32 6.91 -21.14
CA THR A 29 -22.23 5.82 -21.57
C THR A 29 -21.53 4.80 -22.45
N THR A 30 -20.86 5.24 -23.53
CA THR A 30 -20.14 4.34 -24.45
C THR A 30 -19.18 3.42 -23.72
N MET A 31 -18.31 3.97 -22.86
CA MET A 31 -17.29 3.19 -22.15
C MET A 31 -17.93 2.23 -21.15
N ALA A 32 -18.89 2.70 -20.34
CA ALA A 32 -19.56 1.87 -19.34
C ALA A 32 -20.28 0.67 -19.97
N MET A 33 -21.00 0.90 -21.08
CA MET A 33 -21.68 -0.18 -21.81
C MET A 33 -20.70 -1.18 -22.43
N LEU A 34 -19.61 -0.72 -23.05
CA LEU A 34 -18.64 -1.61 -23.68
C LEU A 34 -17.86 -2.48 -22.68
N PHE A 35 -17.45 -1.93 -21.53
CA PHE A 35 -16.84 -2.75 -20.48
C PHE A 35 -17.81 -3.79 -19.92
N LYS A 36 -19.09 -3.43 -19.77
CA LYS A 36 -20.10 -4.37 -19.28
C LYS A 36 -20.40 -5.47 -20.30
N GLU A 37 -20.50 -5.12 -21.57
CA GLU A 37 -20.75 -6.05 -22.68
C GLU A 37 -19.60 -7.01 -22.94
N HIS A 38 -18.35 -6.63 -22.64
CA HIS A 38 -17.20 -7.49 -22.87
C HIS A 38 -17.25 -8.81 -22.07
N GLU A 39 -18.03 -8.88 -20.97
CA GLU A 39 -18.22 -10.02 -20.05
C GLU A 39 -16.97 -10.54 -19.32
N GLY A 40 -15.76 -10.28 -19.83
CA GLY A 40 -14.50 -10.68 -19.20
C GLY A 40 -14.05 -9.79 -18.02
N PHE A 41 -14.67 -8.63 -17.82
CA PHE A 41 -14.32 -7.74 -16.71
C PHE A 41 -15.25 -7.94 -15.53
N GLU A 42 -14.68 -7.96 -14.33
CA GLU A 42 -15.42 -7.69 -13.11
C GLU A 42 -15.62 -6.18 -12.98
N THR A 43 -16.87 -5.77 -12.76
CA THR A 43 -17.31 -4.39 -12.88
C THR A 43 -17.93 -3.90 -11.58
N TYR A 44 -17.47 -2.74 -11.10
CA TYR A 44 -17.89 -2.17 -9.82
C TYR A 44 -18.47 -0.78 -10.00
N MET A 45 -19.77 -0.60 -9.79
CA MET A 45 -20.41 0.72 -9.81
C MET A 45 -20.29 1.38 -8.43
N ASN A 46 -19.69 2.56 -8.36
CA ASN A 46 -19.59 3.38 -7.15
C ASN A 46 -20.00 4.82 -7.48
N ILE A 47 -20.87 5.41 -6.65
CA ILE A 47 -21.52 6.71 -6.96
C ILE A 47 -20.56 7.88 -6.73
N ASP A 48 -19.74 7.79 -5.69
CA ASP A 48 -18.81 8.84 -5.28
C ASP A 48 -17.46 8.60 -5.97
N GLU A 49 -17.08 9.46 -6.91
CA GLU A 49 -15.85 9.29 -7.70
C GLU A 49 -14.59 9.16 -6.81
N ARG A 50 -14.50 9.93 -5.72
CA ARG A 50 -13.36 9.85 -4.81
C ARG A 50 -13.30 8.45 -4.21
N SER A 51 -14.41 7.95 -3.69
CA SER A 51 -14.53 6.59 -3.14
C SER A 51 -14.25 5.52 -4.20
N ALA A 52 -14.76 5.70 -5.43
CA ALA A 52 -14.52 4.80 -6.56
C ALA A 52 -13.03 4.66 -6.88
N SER A 53 -12.30 5.77 -6.87
CA SER A 53 -10.86 5.77 -7.17
C SER A 53 -10.02 5.06 -6.11
N PHE A 54 -10.38 5.17 -4.83
CA PHE A 54 -9.74 4.41 -3.76
C PHE A 54 -10.14 2.94 -3.76
N MET A 55 -11.37 2.60 -4.17
CA MET A 55 -11.73 1.19 -4.42
C MET A 55 -10.86 0.57 -5.51
N ALA A 56 -10.66 1.26 -6.63
CA ALA A 56 -9.76 0.79 -7.68
C ALA A 56 -8.31 0.66 -7.20
N LEU A 57 -7.84 1.59 -6.36
CA LEU A 57 -6.54 1.49 -5.69
C LEU A 57 -6.44 0.21 -4.85
N GLY A 58 -7.47 -0.12 -4.07
CA GLY A 58 -7.54 -1.35 -3.28
C GLY A 58 -7.50 -2.61 -4.14
N ILE A 59 -8.30 -2.66 -5.21
CA ILE A 59 -8.31 -3.79 -6.15
C ILE A 59 -6.92 -3.98 -6.78
N ALA A 60 -6.30 -2.90 -7.26
CA ALA A 60 -4.96 -2.96 -7.85
C ALA A 60 -3.89 -3.40 -6.83
N LYS A 61 -4.01 -3.01 -5.55
CA LYS A 61 -3.14 -3.49 -4.45
C LYS A 61 -3.31 -5.00 -4.20
N ALA A 62 -4.54 -5.51 -4.23
CA ALA A 62 -4.81 -6.93 -3.99
C ALA A 62 -4.32 -7.83 -5.14
N HIS A 63 -4.55 -7.40 -6.39
CA HIS A 63 -4.29 -8.22 -7.57
C HIS A 63 -2.93 -7.98 -8.22
N LYS A 64 -2.21 -6.92 -7.83
CA LYS A 64 -0.93 -6.49 -8.45
C LYS A 64 -1.02 -6.25 -9.97
N GLU A 65 -2.22 -5.93 -10.44
CA GLU A 65 -2.57 -5.68 -11.84
C GLU A 65 -3.28 -4.32 -11.96
N PRO A 66 -3.23 -3.65 -13.13
CA PRO A 66 -3.92 -2.40 -13.31
C PRO A 66 -5.44 -2.54 -13.12
N THR A 67 -6.05 -1.59 -12.44
CA THR A 67 -7.52 -1.46 -12.38
C THR A 67 -7.96 -0.25 -13.17
N VAL A 68 -9.01 -0.41 -13.99
CA VAL A 68 -9.58 0.67 -14.79
C VAL A 68 -10.53 1.51 -13.93
N LEU A 69 -10.48 2.83 -14.11
CA LEU A 69 -11.40 3.80 -13.56
C LEU A 69 -12.12 4.53 -14.69
N VAL A 70 -13.44 4.51 -14.70
CA VAL A 70 -14.25 5.20 -15.71
C VAL A 70 -15.11 6.25 -15.04
N CYS A 71 -15.03 7.50 -15.48
CA CYS A 71 -15.94 8.57 -15.04
C CYS A 71 -16.47 9.37 -16.23
N THR A 72 -17.57 10.10 -15.98
CA THR A 72 -18.04 11.13 -16.89
C THR A 72 -17.11 12.36 -16.83
N SER A 73 -17.33 13.28 -17.76
CA SER A 73 -16.67 14.57 -17.80
C SER A 73 -17.05 15.52 -16.65
N GLY A 74 -16.25 16.56 -16.41
CA GLY A 74 -16.55 17.63 -15.45
C GLY A 74 -15.78 17.48 -14.15
N SER A 75 -16.35 17.87 -13.00
CA SER A 75 -15.68 17.72 -11.70
C SER A 75 -15.46 16.25 -11.30
N ALA A 76 -16.17 15.30 -11.90
CA ALA A 76 -16.01 13.87 -11.68
C ALA A 76 -14.53 13.43 -11.81
N VAL A 77 -13.84 13.85 -12.88
CA VAL A 77 -12.43 13.51 -13.07
C VAL A 77 -11.53 14.08 -11.97
N ALA A 78 -11.83 15.27 -11.45
CA ALA A 78 -11.04 15.90 -10.39
C ALA A 78 -11.13 15.16 -9.05
N HIS A 79 -12.26 14.49 -8.77
CA HIS A 79 -12.44 13.70 -7.55
C HIS A 79 -11.57 12.45 -7.49
N TYR A 80 -11.00 12.00 -8.62
CA TYR A 80 -10.03 10.92 -8.65
C TYR A 80 -8.64 11.35 -8.15
N LEU A 81 -8.32 12.65 -8.13
CA LEU A 81 -6.97 13.16 -7.84
C LEU A 81 -6.35 12.61 -6.55
N PRO A 82 -7.05 12.51 -5.39
CA PRO A 82 -6.44 12.02 -4.16
C PRO A 82 -5.91 10.58 -4.28
N ALA A 83 -6.68 9.67 -4.89
CA ALA A 83 -6.23 8.29 -5.11
C ALA A 83 -5.14 8.20 -6.17
N ILE A 84 -5.15 9.09 -7.18
CA ILE A 84 -4.08 9.16 -8.20
C ILE A 84 -2.76 9.60 -7.56
N LEU A 85 -2.77 10.57 -6.64
CA LEU A 85 -1.59 10.93 -5.87
C LEU A 85 -1.10 9.77 -5.01
N GLU A 86 -1.99 9.10 -4.27
CA GLU A 86 -1.60 7.91 -3.50
C GLU A 86 -1.00 6.80 -4.39
N ALA A 87 -1.62 6.52 -5.54
CA ALA A 87 -1.15 5.54 -6.50
C ALA A 87 0.23 5.88 -7.08
N GLN A 88 0.48 7.16 -7.37
CA GLN A 88 1.77 7.64 -7.85
C GLN A 88 2.88 7.36 -6.83
N TYR A 89 2.65 7.74 -5.57
CA TYR A 89 3.66 7.60 -4.52
C TYR A 89 3.82 6.16 -4.05
N THR A 90 2.81 5.29 -4.20
CA THR A 90 2.87 3.87 -3.82
C THR A 90 3.12 2.90 -4.97
N GLY A 91 3.29 3.39 -6.19
CA GLY A 91 3.52 2.56 -7.35
C GLY A 91 2.35 1.63 -7.70
N ILE A 92 1.11 2.07 -7.47
CA ILE A 92 -0.08 1.27 -7.75
C ILE A 92 -0.59 1.57 -9.17
N PRO A 93 -0.74 0.55 -10.03
CA PRO A 93 -1.14 0.78 -11.41
C PRO A 93 -2.65 1.04 -11.51
N LEU A 94 -3.01 2.23 -12.00
CA LEU A 94 -4.40 2.59 -12.30
C LEU A 94 -4.51 3.09 -13.74
N VAL A 95 -5.62 2.77 -14.42
CA VAL A 95 -5.91 3.27 -15.77
C VAL A 95 -7.16 4.14 -15.70
N VAL A 96 -6.98 5.45 -15.74
CA VAL A 96 -8.09 6.42 -15.73
C VAL A 96 -8.58 6.66 -17.15
N LEU A 97 -9.86 6.40 -17.39
CA LEU A 97 -10.59 6.75 -18.61
C LEU A 97 -11.63 7.81 -18.26
N SER A 98 -11.34 9.07 -18.58
CA SER A 98 -12.30 10.17 -18.38
C SER A 98 -13.03 10.46 -19.67
N ALA A 99 -14.36 10.34 -19.67
CA ALA A 99 -15.15 10.80 -20.79
C ALA A 99 -15.03 12.31 -20.93
N ASP A 100 -15.03 12.83 -22.15
CA ASP A 100 -14.98 14.26 -22.41
C ASP A 100 -15.90 14.67 -23.56
N ARG A 101 -16.06 15.98 -23.72
CA ARG A 101 -16.80 16.61 -24.81
C ARG A 101 -15.88 16.78 -26.02
N PRO A 102 -16.43 16.75 -27.24
CA PRO A 102 -15.69 17.12 -28.43
C PRO A 102 -15.07 18.53 -28.31
N HIS A 103 -13.95 18.76 -29.00
CA HIS A 103 -13.24 20.05 -29.00
C HIS A 103 -14.14 21.26 -29.33
N THR A 104 -15.18 21.07 -30.14
CA THR A 104 -16.16 22.12 -30.51
C THR A 104 -17.01 22.62 -29.33
N LEU A 105 -17.03 21.89 -28.22
CA LEU A 105 -17.78 22.24 -27.01
C LEU A 105 -16.86 22.66 -25.84
N LEU A 106 -15.55 22.70 -26.06
CA LEU A 106 -14.59 23.21 -25.06
C LEU A 106 -14.59 24.75 -25.07
N HIS A 107 -14.40 25.35 -23.90
CA HIS A 107 -14.27 26.82 -23.71
C HIS A 107 -15.43 27.69 -24.21
N VAL A 108 -16.60 27.11 -24.49
CA VAL A 108 -17.79 27.83 -24.98
C VAL A 108 -18.94 27.87 -23.97
N GLY A 109 -18.68 27.54 -22.69
CA GLY A 109 -19.71 27.49 -21.65
C GLY A 109 -20.66 26.29 -21.76
N ALA A 110 -20.25 25.23 -22.47
CA ALA A 110 -21.04 24.00 -22.56
C ALA A 110 -21.22 23.36 -21.16
N PRO A 111 -22.43 22.87 -20.82
CA PRO A 111 -22.70 22.31 -19.50
C PRO A 111 -21.76 21.16 -19.11
N GLN A 112 -21.30 21.19 -17.85
CA GLN A 112 -20.44 20.18 -17.23
C GLN A 112 -19.08 19.99 -17.95
N THR A 113 -18.64 20.92 -18.80
CA THR A 113 -17.33 20.88 -19.47
C THR A 113 -16.26 21.61 -18.65
N VAL A 114 -15.09 20.98 -18.52
CA VAL A 114 -13.88 21.55 -17.89
C VAL A 114 -12.67 21.24 -18.78
N ASP A 115 -11.54 21.92 -18.57
CA ASP A 115 -10.29 21.52 -19.21
C ASP A 115 -9.75 20.25 -18.54
N GLN A 116 -9.89 19.10 -19.22
CA GLN A 116 -9.39 17.82 -18.73
C GLN A 116 -7.97 17.52 -19.22
N HIS A 117 -7.38 18.39 -20.06
CA HIS A 117 -6.08 18.16 -20.64
C HIS A 117 -5.01 18.19 -19.56
N LYS A 118 -4.38 17.04 -19.30
CA LYS A 118 -3.39 16.85 -18.23
C LYS A 118 -3.88 17.37 -16.87
N ILE A 119 -5.16 17.17 -16.54
CA ILE A 119 -5.76 17.62 -15.27
C ILE A 119 -5.03 17.06 -14.03
N PHE A 120 -4.42 15.88 -14.13
CA PHE A 120 -3.60 15.28 -13.07
C PHE A 120 -2.12 15.69 -13.12
N GLY A 121 -1.70 16.48 -14.12
CA GLY A 121 -0.34 16.96 -14.27
C GLY A 121 0.71 15.84 -14.24
N THR A 122 1.70 15.98 -13.36
CA THR A 122 2.78 15.00 -13.17
C THR A 122 2.38 13.82 -12.28
N ALA A 123 1.14 13.77 -11.79
CA ALA A 123 0.69 12.66 -10.95
C ALA A 123 0.50 11.35 -11.71
N VAL A 124 0.46 11.39 -13.05
CA VAL A 124 0.34 10.21 -13.92
C VAL A 124 1.63 9.95 -14.70
N ASN A 125 1.95 8.67 -14.90
CA ASN A 125 3.09 8.22 -15.70
C ASN A 125 2.89 8.45 -17.20
N TYR A 126 1.64 8.56 -17.62
CA TYR A 126 1.26 8.71 -19.02
C TYR A 126 -0.07 9.44 -19.13
N PHE A 127 -0.15 10.37 -20.07
CA PHE A 127 -1.37 11.04 -20.48
C PHE A 127 -1.53 10.91 -22.00
N GLU A 128 -2.71 10.54 -22.46
CA GLU A 128 -3.10 10.65 -23.87
C GLU A 128 -4.53 11.16 -23.99
N GLU A 129 -4.76 12.07 -24.93
CA GLU A 129 -6.10 12.42 -25.38
C GLU A 129 -6.42 11.61 -26.63
N LEU A 130 -7.50 10.83 -26.57
CA LEU A 130 -7.87 9.91 -27.63
C LEU A 130 -8.43 10.69 -28.82
N ALA A 131 -7.73 10.64 -29.95
CA ALA A 131 -8.20 11.24 -31.19
C ALA A 131 -9.31 10.40 -31.85
N VAL A 132 -10.19 11.03 -32.64
CA VAL A 132 -11.09 10.30 -33.53
C VAL A 132 -10.25 9.57 -34.58
N PRO A 133 -10.29 8.22 -34.64
CA PRO A 133 -9.44 7.47 -35.55
C PRO A 133 -9.79 7.73 -37.01
N GLN A 134 -8.76 7.77 -37.87
CA GLN A 134 -8.94 7.66 -39.32
C GLN A 134 -9.34 6.23 -39.71
N GLU A 135 -10.01 6.06 -40.85
CA GLU A 135 -10.53 4.77 -41.32
C GLU A 135 -9.47 3.66 -41.37
N SER A 136 -8.26 3.97 -41.87
CA SER A 136 -7.14 3.02 -41.94
C SER A 136 -6.64 2.51 -40.59
N HIS A 137 -6.91 3.25 -39.50
CA HIS A 137 -6.45 2.94 -38.15
C HIS A 137 -7.59 2.81 -37.15
N TYR A 138 -8.83 2.65 -37.65
CA TYR A 138 -10.04 2.78 -36.87
C TYR A 138 -10.01 1.92 -35.60
N TYR A 139 -9.58 0.66 -35.72
CA TYR A 139 -9.46 -0.26 -34.58
C TYR A 139 -8.02 -0.44 -34.07
N THR A 140 -6.98 -0.08 -34.85
CA THR A 140 -5.59 -0.33 -34.45
C THR A 140 -5.04 0.77 -33.55
N TYR A 141 -5.43 2.03 -33.76
CA TYR A 141 -5.01 3.15 -32.93
C TYR A 141 -5.44 3.00 -31.46
N PRO A 142 -6.73 2.78 -31.12
CA PRO A 142 -7.15 2.59 -29.72
C PRO A 142 -6.41 1.45 -29.00
N ARG A 143 -6.09 0.36 -29.71
CA ARG A 143 -5.27 -0.74 -29.17
C ARG A 143 -3.85 -0.29 -28.86
N GLN A 144 -3.22 0.49 -29.74
CA GLN A 144 -1.90 1.06 -29.50
C GLN A 144 -1.90 1.98 -28.28
N VAL A 145 -2.95 2.79 -28.09
CA VAL A 145 -3.13 3.63 -26.89
C VAL A 145 -3.22 2.77 -25.63
N ALA A 146 -4.07 1.75 -25.62
CA ALA A 146 -4.21 0.83 -24.49
C ALA A 146 -2.87 0.13 -24.14
N ARG A 147 -2.12 -0.33 -25.14
CA ARG A 147 -0.78 -0.93 -24.96
C ARG A 147 0.20 0.05 -24.33
N LYS A 148 0.28 1.29 -24.83
CA LYS A 148 1.17 2.32 -24.26
C LYS A 148 0.80 2.65 -22.82
N ALA A 149 -0.49 2.85 -22.55
CA ALA A 149 -1.00 3.12 -21.22
C ALA A 149 -0.69 1.97 -20.25
N TYR A 150 -0.93 0.72 -20.64
CA TYR A 150 -0.60 -0.46 -19.83
C TYR A 150 0.92 -0.56 -19.55
N MET A 151 1.75 -0.44 -20.58
CA MET A 151 3.21 -0.48 -20.41
C MET A 151 3.71 0.62 -19.47
N LYS A 152 3.10 1.81 -19.50
CA LYS A 152 3.45 2.93 -18.61
C LYS A 152 2.89 2.81 -17.19
N ALA A 153 1.71 2.20 -17.04
CA ALA A 153 1.16 1.89 -15.72
C ALA A 153 2.00 0.81 -15.02
N MET A 154 2.55 -0.12 -15.80
CA MET A 154 3.36 -1.24 -15.37
C MET A 154 4.86 -1.02 -15.64
N ASP A 155 5.35 0.21 -15.77
CA ASP A 155 6.79 0.48 -15.95
C ASP A 155 7.57 0.09 -14.67
N THR A 156 8.90 0.24 -14.64
CA THR A 156 9.71 0.04 -13.43
C THR A 156 9.18 0.89 -12.28
N LYS A 157 8.86 2.16 -12.57
CA LYS A 157 8.02 2.99 -11.73
C LYS A 157 6.56 2.73 -12.09
N LYS A 158 5.95 1.72 -11.48
CA LYS A 158 4.50 1.47 -11.60
C LYS A 158 3.73 2.73 -11.17
N GLY A 159 2.50 2.91 -11.65
CA GLY A 159 1.71 4.07 -11.27
C GLY A 159 0.50 4.33 -12.16
N PRO A 160 -0.25 5.41 -11.89
CA PRO A 160 -1.47 5.72 -12.61
C PRO A 160 -1.17 6.29 -14.02
N VAL A 161 -2.06 6.04 -14.96
CA VAL A 161 -2.08 6.61 -16.31
C VAL A 161 -3.47 7.17 -16.62
N HIS A 162 -3.54 8.15 -17.51
CA HIS A 162 -4.79 8.83 -17.86
C HIS A 162 -5.00 8.88 -19.37
N ILE A 163 -6.14 8.39 -19.83
CA ILE A 163 -6.63 8.56 -21.18
C ILE A 163 -7.89 9.44 -21.11
N ASN A 164 -7.82 10.63 -21.70
CA ASN A 164 -8.99 11.48 -21.91
C ASN A 164 -9.71 11.04 -23.18
N VAL A 165 -11.03 10.86 -23.12
CA VAL A 165 -11.82 10.23 -24.20
C VAL A 165 -12.95 11.16 -24.67
N PRO A 166 -12.71 12.02 -25.68
CA PRO A 166 -13.75 12.82 -26.33
C PRO A 166 -14.80 11.94 -27.00
N LEU A 167 -16.07 12.09 -26.60
CA LEU A 167 -17.18 11.25 -27.06
C LEU A 167 -18.25 12.06 -27.80
N PHE A 168 -18.65 11.56 -28.96
CA PHE A 168 -19.59 12.21 -29.88
C PHE A 168 -20.97 11.57 -29.76
N GLU A 169 -22.03 12.37 -29.93
CA GLU A 169 -23.39 11.83 -29.99
C GLU A 169 -23.66 11.13 -31.32
N PRO A 170 -24.43 10.02 -31.35
CA PRO A 170 -25.07 9.35 -30.20
C PRO A 170 -24.06 8.57 -29.31
N LEU A 171 -24.31 8.60 -28.00
CA LEU A 171 -23.43 8.00 -26.97
C LEU A 171 -23.71 6.52 -26.68
N VAL A 172 -24.80 5.96 -27.23
CA VAL A 172 -25.09 4.53 -27.12
C VAL A 172 -24.37 3.82 -28.28
N PRO A 173 -23.40 2.94 -28.01
CA PRO A 173 -22.66 2.24 -29.05
C PRO A 173 -23.42 1.04 -29.59
N GLU A 174 -23.05 0.59 -30.80
CA GLU A 174 -23.38 -0.77 -31.24
C GLU A 174 -22.53 -1.78 -30.45
N LEU A 175 -23.16 -2.82 -29.92
CA LEU A 175 -22.55 -3.81 -29.02
C LEU A 175 -22.10 -5.08 -29.75
N SER A 176 -21.86 -5.00 -31.06
CA SER A 176 -21.42 -6.15 -31.85
C SER A 176 -20.02 -6.61 -31.44
N ARG A 177 -19.87 -7.92 -31.20
CA ARG A 177 -18.59 -8.58 -30.89
C ARG A 177 -17.48 -8.26 -31.91
N ASN A 178 -17.85 -8.01 -33.16
CA ASN A 178 -16.91 -7.65 -34.22
C ASN A 178 -16.08 -6.39 -33.89
N HIS A 179 -16.66 -5.41 -33.19
CA HIS A 179 -15.93 -4.19 -32.81
C HIS A 179 -14.83 -4.46 -31.77
N PHE A 180 -15.06 -5.43 -30.88
CA PHE A 180 -14.07 -5.85 -29.89
C PHE A 180 -12.93 -6.65 -30.51
N GLU A 181 -13.17 -7.43 -31.57
CA GLU A 181 -12.14 -8.29 -32.18
C GLU A 181 -11.41 -7.62 -33.35
N ALA A 182 -12.00 -6.57 -33.94
CA ALA A 182 -11.39 -5.86 -35.06
C ALA A 182 -10.04 -5.23 -34.69
N GLY A 183 -9.09 -5.29 -35.63
CA GLY A 183 -7.73 -4.77 -35.46
C GLY A 183 -6.87 -5.53 -34.43
N ARG A 184 -7.36 -6.63 -33.85
CA ARG A 184 -6.62 -7.42 -32.87
C ARG A 184 -5.34 -7.98 -33.50
N SER A 185 -4.25 -7.89 -32.75
CA SER A 185 -2.94 -8.44 -33.14
C SER A 185 -2.25 -9.01 -31.90
N SER A 186 -1.45 -10.07 -32.08
CA SER A 186 -0.65 -10.62 -30.98
C SER A 186 0.30 -9.55 -30.44
N PHE A 187 0.25 -9.32 -29.14
CA PHE A 187 1.15 -8.42 -28.43
C PHE A 187 1.55 -9.09 -27.12
N LYS A 188 2.85 -9.11 -26.83
CA LYS A 188 3.39 -9.70 -25.60
C LYS A 188 4.34 -8.71 -24.95
N VAL A 189 4.10 -8.45 -23.67
CA VAL A 189 5.05 -7.71 -22.83
C VAL A 189 5.96 -8.74 -22.17
N VAL A 190 7.27 -8.65 -22.43
CA VAL A 190 8.27 -9.47 -21.76
C VAL A 190 8.94 -8.62 -20.69
N LYS A 191 8.79 -9.01 -19.43
CA LYS A 191 9.58 -8.46 -18.33
C LYS A 191 10.55 -9.54 -17.85
N PRO A 192 11.86 -9.27 -17.78
CA PRO A 192 12.78 -10.19 -17.14
C PRO A 192 12.38 -10.29 -15.66
N ASN A 193 12.00 -11.49 -15.23
CA ASN A 193 11.70 -11.75 -13.82
C ASN A 193 12.93 -12.43 -13.21
N TYR A 194 13.80 -11.64 -12.60
CA TYR A 194 15.06 -12.12 -12.02
C TYR A 194 14.81 -13.07 -10.85
N SER A 195 13.71 -12.91 -10.09
CA SER A 195 13.31 -13.82 -9.02
C SER A 195 13.15 -15.29 -9.48
N SER A 196 12.69 -15.53 -10.71
CA SER A 196 12.56 -16.89 -11.28
C SER A 196 13.88 -17.49 -11.76
N VAL A 197 14.84 -16.64 -12.10
CA VAL A 197 16.20 -17.03 -12.50
C VAL A 197 17.03 -17.42 -11.28
N PHE A 198 16.77 -16.77 -10.13
CA PHE A 198 17.50 -16.96 -8.89
C PHE A 198 16.75 -17.79 -7.83
N GLY A 199 15.60 -18.39 -8.19
CA GLY A 199 14.84 -19.26 -7.31
C GLY A 199 15.65 -20.49 -6.86
N CYS A 200 15.58 -20.82 -5.57
CA CYS A 200 16.38 -21.87 -4.92
C CYS A 200 16.06 -23.32 -5.36
N ASP A 201 15.24 -23.55 -6.38
CA ASP A 201 14.69 -24.88 -6.71
C ASP A 201 15.25 -25.58 -7.95
N ASN A 202 16.37 -25.13 -8.55
CA ASN A 202 17.03 -25.94 -9.58
C ASN A 202 18.54 -25.74 -9.65
N ARG A 203 19.29 -26.58 -8.90
CA ARG A 203 20.74 -26.74 -9.09
C ARG A 203 21.15 -27.36 -10.44
N ASN A 204 20.19 -27.71 -11.33
CA ASN A 204 20.49 -28.49 -12.53
C ASN A 204 20.27 -27.77 -13.88
N ASN A 205 19.80 -26.52 -13.95
CA ASN A 205 19.57 -25.82 -15.23
C ASN A 205 20.33 -24.49 -15.39
N LEU A 206 21.49 -24.36 -14.75
CA LEU A 206 22.37 -23.19 -14.87
C LEU A 206 23.21 -23.13 -16.16
N THR A 207 22.98 -24.00 -17.14
CA THR A 207 23.80 -24.06 -18.37
C THR A 207 23.39 -23.06 -19.47
N HIS A 208 22.28 -22.32 -19.33
CA HIS A 208 21.78 -21.45 -20.40
C HIS A 208 21.78 -19.94 -20.14
N ILE A 209 22.29 -19.45 -19.00
CA ILE A 209 22.25 -18.00 -18.66
C ILE A 209 23.65 -17.36 -18.56
N ASN A 210 24.73 -18.09 -18.88
CA ASN A 210 26.05 -17.45 -19.02
C ASN A 210 26.15 -16.51 -20.23
N ASN A 211 25.21 -16.57 -21.18
CA ASN A 211 25.32 -15.79 -22.43
C ASN A 211 24.68 -14.38 -22.39
N ALA A 212 24.03 -13.98 -21.29
CA ALA A 212 23.36 -12.67 -21.20
C ALA A 212 24.13 -11.62 -20.38
N ILE A 213 25.18 -12.02 -19.67
CA ILE A 213 26.05 -11.12 -18.89
C ILE A 213 27.40 -10.87 -19.62
N ASP A 214 27.70 -11.63 -20.69
CA ASP A 214 28.94 -11.53 -21.47
C ASP A 214 28.99 -10.38 -22.51
N ILE A 215 28.14 -9.34 -22.40
CA ILE A 215 28.29 -8.10 -23.17
C ILE A 215 28.54 -6.91 -22.24
N ALA A 216 29.48 -7.08 -21.31
CA ALA A 216 30.26 -5.98 -20.75
C ALA A 216 31.49 -6.54 -20.03
N HIS A 217 32.66 -6.26 -20.59
CA HIS A 217 34.00 -6.47 -20.03
C HIS A 217 34.64 -7.86 -20.24
N GLY A 218 35.71 -7.85 -21.02
CA GLY A 218 36.65 -8.96 -21.08
C GLY A 218 37.35 -9.17 -19.73
N ASN A 219 37.62 -10.46 -19.46
CA ASN A 219 38.57 -11.06 -18.53
C ASN A 219 38.97 -10.28 -17.26
N ASP A 220 38.74 -10.94 -16.11
CA ASP A 220 39.15 -10.62 -14.71
C ASP A 220 38.18 -9.85 -13.78
N GLY A 221 36.86 -9.87 -14.01
CA GLY A 221 35.90 -9.10 -13.19
C GLY A 221 35.03 -9.85 -12.16
N THR A 222 34.94 -11.18 -12.18
CA THR A 222 33.88 -11.89 -11.42
C THR A 222 34.11 -11.98 -9.90
N ASN A 223 35.30 -11.61 -9.40
CA ASN A 223 35.59 -11.61 -7.96
C ASN A 223 35.32 -10.27 -7.27
N GLU A 224 35.17 -9.13 -7.98
CA GLU A 224 35.03 -7.81 -7.34
C GLU A 224 33.58 -7.46 -6.94
N ILE A 225 32.57 -8.02 -7.62
CA ILE A 225 31.15 -7.65 -7.38
C ILE A 225 30.64 -8.12 -6.00
N ASN A 226 31.27 -9.15 -5.42
CA ASN A 226 30.89 -9.72 -4.12
C ASN A 226 31.50 -9.03 -2.88
N ASP A 227 32.24 -7.93 -3.05
CA ASP A 227 33.04 -7.34 -1.95
C ASP A 227 32.39 -6.15 -1.24
N LEU A 228 31.33 -5.56 -1.79
CA LEU A 228 30.73 -4.33 -1.25
C LEU A 228 30.41 -4.42 0.25
N LEU A 229 29.69 -5.47 0.65
CA LEU A 229 29.25 -5.63 2.03
C LEU A 229 30.30 -6.30 2.91
N LYS A 230 31.40 -6.84 2.35
CA LYS A 230 32.43 -7.54 3.13
C LYS A 230 33.17 -6.62 4.10
N ARG A 231 33.31 -5.35 3.76
CA ARG A 231 33.99 -4.31 4.57
C ARG A 231 33.21 -3.81 5.78
N TYR A 232 31.94 -4.19 5.93
CA TYR A 232 31.11 -3.77 7.07
C TYR A 232 30.88 -4.96 8.01
N GLU A 233 31.08 -4.73 9.31
CA GLU A 233 30.87 -5.74 10.36
C GLU A 233 29.47 -5.59 10.97
N ARG A 234 29.04 -4.35 11.23
CA ARG A 234 27.71 -4.02 11.77
C ARG A 234 26.82 -3.48 10.67
N ILE A 235 25.98 -4.36 10.11
CA ILE A 235 24.97 -3.99 9.10
C ILE A 235 23.60 -3.93 9.77
N LEU A 236 22.86 -2.84 9.55
CA LEU A 236 21.47 -2.68 9.96
C LEU A 236 20.59 -2.62 8.71
N ILE A 237 19.56 -3.46 8.63
CA ILE A 237 18.60 -3.44 7.52
C ILE A 237 17.33 -2.71 7.98
N LEU A 238 16.84 -1.79 7.16
CA LEU A 238 15.53 -1.17 7.28
C LEU A 238 14.63 -1.76 6.20
N ALA A 239 13.54 -2.40 6.60
CA ALA A 239 12.51 -2.85 5.67
C ALA A 239 11.26 -2.01 5.93
N GLY A 240 11.03 -1.00 5.11
CA GLY A 240 9.89 -0.10 5.27
C GLY A 240 8.67 -0.46 4.42
N PRO A 241 7.71 0.47 4.30
CA PRO A 241 6.58 0.30 3.39
C PRO A 241 7.04 0.21 1.92
N GLN A 242 6.11 -0.19 1.03
CA GLN A 242 6.34 -0.29 -0.43
C GLN A 242 7.33 -1.37 -0.84
N ILE A 243 7.31 -2.48 -0.11
CA ILE A 243 7.96 -3.73 -0.48
C ILE A 243 6.87 -4.66 -1.00
N ASP A 244 7.09 -5.33 -2.14
CA ASP A 244 6.11 -6.31 -2.62
C ASP A 244 6.09 -7.50 -1.64
N ILE A 245 4.90 -7.99 -1.29
CA ILE A 245 4.72 -9.03 -0.26
C ILE A 245 5.58 -10.29 -0.55
N ASP A 246 5.80 -10.60 -1.82
CA ASP A 246 6.55 -11.78 -2.27
C ASP A 246 8.08 -11.60 -2.05
N GLU A 247 8.56 -10.37 -1.85
CA GLU A 247 9.96 -10.05 -1.57
C GLU A 247 10.29 -10.09 -0.07
N ALA A 248 9.27 -10.14 0.81
CA ALA A 248 9.47 -10.11 2.25
C ALA A 248 10.33 -11.29 2.77
N GLU A 249 10.15 -12.49 2.21
CA GLU A 249 10.95 -13.68 2.58
C GLU A 249 12.40 -13.55 2.13
N MET A 250 12.62 -12.93 0.98
CA MET A 250 13.95 -12.72 0.44
C MET A 250 14.76 -11.74 1.30
N ILE A 251 14.13 -10.68 1.80
CA ILE A 251 14.75 -9.76 2.76
C ILE A 251 15.08 -10.47 4.08
N ARG A 252 14.19 -11.36 4.57
CA ARG A 252 14.47 -12.18 5.76
C ARG A 252 15.69 -13.07 5.54
N SER A 253 15.68 -13.85 4.46
CA SER A 253 16.79 -14.73 4.08
C SER A 253 18.11 -13.98 3.93
N PHE A 254 18.06 -12.76 3.37
CA PHE A 254 19.24 -11.90 3.23
C PHE A 254 19.77 -11.42 4.59
N GLY A 255 18.91 -10.96 5.49
CA GLY A 255 19.33 -10.60 6.85
C GLY A 255 19.89 -11.78 7.64
N GLU A 256 19.34 -12.98 7.44
CA GLU A 256 19.87 -14.22 8.03
C GLU A 256 21.26 -14.57 7.51
N ALA A 257 21.50 -14.49 6.20
CA ALA A 257 22.83 -14.69 5.63
C ALA A 257 23.84 -13.69 6.23
N LEU A 258 23.45 -12.41 6.32
CA LEU A 258 24.30 -11.35 6.85
C LEU A 258 24.48 -11.38 8.38
N GLN A 259 23.68 -12.17 9.10
CA GLN A 259 23.49 -12.06 10.56
C GLN A 259 23.22 -10.59 10.96
N ALA A 260 22.37 -9.90 10.21
CA ALA A 260 22.07 -8.48 10.36
C ALA A 260 20.65 -8.27 10.91
N PRO A 261 20.45 -7.43 11.94
CA PRO A 261 19.11 -7.07 12.42
C PRO A 261 18.32 -6.34 11.32
N ILE A 262 17.03 -6.66 11.22
CA ILE A 262 16.06 -6.03 10.33
C ILE A 262 15.05 -5.27 11.17
N LEU A 263 15.04 -3.93 11.07
CA LEU A 263 13.95 -3.12 11.60
C LEU A 263 12.80 -3.19 10.59
N ALA A 264 11.85 -4.07 10.87
CA ALA A 264 10.75 -4.36 9.95
C ALA A 264 9.54 -3.48 10.26
N ASP A 265 9.21 -2.54 9.39
CA ASP A 265 7.94 -1.82 9.41
C ASP A 265 6.76 -2.80 9.27
N PRO A 266 5.62 -2.57 9.94
CA PRO A 266 4.45 -3.46 9.79
C PRO A 266 4.06 -3.66 8.32
N LEU A 267 4.14 -2.63 7.47
CA LEU A 267 3.73 -2.70 6.06
C LEU A 267 4.79 -3.29 5.13
N SER A 268 6.01 -3.56 5.64
CA SER A 268 6.99 -4.36 4.89
C SER A 268 6.57 -5.82 4.73
N ASN A 269 5.63 -6.29 5.58
CA ASN A 269 5.25 -7.70 5.73
C ASN A 269 6.42 -8.65 6.10
N VAL A 270 7.60 -8.10 6.42
CA VAL A 270 8.76 -8.87 6.90
C VAL A 270 8.49 -9.49 8.28
N ARG A 271 7.57 -8.91 9.07
CA ARG A 271 7.11 -9.41 10.37
C ARG A 271 6.33 -10.74 10.34
N GLY A 272 6.07 -11.34 9.18
CA GLY A 272 5.24 -12.55 9.05
C GLY A 272 5.62 -13.73 9.97
N CYS A 273 4.86 -14.82 9.89
CA CYS A 273 4.89 -15.95 10.84
C CYS A 273 6.18 -16.79 10.89
N SER A 274 7.27 -16.39 10.22
CA SER A 274 8.57 -17.05 10.38
C SER A 274 9.20 -16.63 11.71
N THR A 275 9.69 -17.58 12.51
CA THR A 275 10.44 -17.33 13.75
C THR A 275 11.87 -16.83 13.47
N SER A 276 12.01 -15.97 12.47
CA SER A 276 13.28 -15.44 12.04
C SER A 276 13.91 -14.62 13.16
N LYS A 277 15.16 -14.94 13.49
CA LYS A 277 15.89 -14.33 14.60
C LYS A 277 16.40 -12.93 14.27
N VAL A 278 16.32 -12.52 13.00
CA VAL A 278 16.82 -11.22 12.53
C VAL A 278 15.78 -10.12 12.57
N VAL A 279 14.49 -10.45 12.66
CA VAL A 279 13.40 -9.46 12.57
C VAL A 279 13.13 -8.81 13.92
N ILE A 280 13.42 -7.52 14.02
CA ILE A 280 13.14 -6.64 15.15
C ILE A 280 11.82 -5.93 14.88
N SER A 281 10.86 -6.08 15.79
CA SER A 281 9.49 -5.56 15.62
C SER A 281 9.06 -4.58 16.71
N THR A 282 9.89 -4.38 17.73
CA THR A 282 9.61 -3.50 18.86
C THR A 282 10.55 -2.28 18.92
N TYR A 283 11.29 -2.03 17.83
CA TYR A 283 12.34 -1.00 17.76
C TYR A 283 11.85 0.39 18.14
N ASP A 284 10.64 0.79 17.79
CA ASP A 284 10.17 2.14 18.09
C ASP A 284 10.07 2.36 19.61
N ALA A 285 9.62 1.35 20.37
CA ALA A 285 9.58 1.40 21.84
C ALA A 285 10.99 1.39 22.45
N LEU A 286 11.86 0.53 21.95
CA LEU A 286 13.24 0.37 22.43
C LEU A 286 14.05 1.67 22.26
N LEU A 287 13.86 2.35 21.15
CA LEU A 287 14.61 3.56 20.79
C LEU A 287 14.10 4.84 21.47
N ALA A 288 13.15 4.74 22.40
CA ALA A 288 12.71 5.88 23.20
C ALA A 288 13.84 6.47 24.08
N GLY A 289 14.77 5.63 24.54
CA GLY A 289 15.97 6.06 25.28
C GLY A 289 17.13 6.38 24.36
N GLN A 290 17.50 7.66 24.24
CA GLN A 290 18.60 8.11 23.35
C GLN A 290 19.98 7.57 23.75
N ALA A 291 20.17 7.14 25.01
CA ALA A 291 21.44 6.57 25.47
C ALA A 291 21.86 5.33 24.66
N LEU A 292 20.89 4.56 24.15
CA LEU A 292 21.14 3.36 23.32
C LEU A 292 21.65 3.69 21.92
N TRP A 293 21.38 4.90 21.41
CA TRP A 293 21.61 5.21 19.99
C TRP A 293 23.08 5.12 19.59
N ASN A 294 24.00 5.45 20.50
CA ASN A 294 25.44 5.35 20.25
C ASN A 294 25.90 3.89 20.19
N GLU A 295 25.44 3.05 21.12
CA GLU A 295 25.80 1.63 21.17
C GLU A 295 25.27 0.84 19.97
N LEU A 296 24.09 1.24 19.47
CA LEU A 296 23.42 0.62 18.33
C LEU A 296 23.94 1.09 16.97
N LYS A 297 24.88 2.04 16.93
CA LYS A 297 25.42 2.60 15.68
C LYS A 297 26.02 1.48 14.80
N PRO A 298 25.53 1.31 13.56
CA PRO A 298 26.10 0.38 12.59
C PRO A 298 27.24 1.03 11.80
N ASP A 299 27.98 0.22 11.04
CA ASP A 299 28.91 0.71 10.00
C ASP A 299 28.15 1.00 8.70
N CYS A 300 27.08 0.24 8.44
CA CYS A 300 26.28 0.33 7.24
C CYS A 300 24.78 0.14 7.54
N VAL A 301 23.94 1.00 6.93
CA VAL A 301 22.50 0.84 6.86
C VAL A 301 22.11 0.47 5.43
N ILE A 302 21.26 -0.55 5.27
CA ILE A 302 20.65 -0.91 3.99
C ILE A 302 19.15 -0.66 4.10
N GLN A 303 18.61 0.20 3.25
CA GLN A 303 17.17 0.49 3.19
C GLN A 303 16.53 -0.20 1.98
N PHE A 304 15.47 -0.97 2.24
CA PHE A 304 14.52 -1.45 1.24
C PHE A 304 13.17 -0.76 1.42
N GLY A 305 12.54 -0.40 0.30
CA GLY A 305 11.29 0.36 0.30
C GLY A 305 11.48 1.80 0.82
N GLN A 306 10.42 2.38 1.36
CA GLN A 306 10.48 3.67 2.03
C GLN A 306 11.17 3.59 3.40
N ILE A 307 11.57 4.72 3.97
CA ILE A 307 11.98 4.73 5.37
C ILE A 307 10.81 4.31 6.28
N VAL A 308 11.12 3.58 7.35
CA VAL A 308 10.12 3.08 8.32
C VAL A 308 9.27 4.21 8.92
N VAL A 309 8.05 3.88 9.35
CA VAL A 309 7.09 4.82 9.97
C VAL A 309 7.63 5.47 11.25
N SER A 310 8.52 4.77 11.97
CA SER A 310 9.14 5.26 13.20
C SER A 310 9.94 6.55 12.97
N LYS A 311 9.42 7.66 13.52
CA LYS A 311 10.15 8.93 13.61
C LYS A 311 11.42 8.79 14.46
N ARG A 312 11.43 7.91 15.47
CA ARG A 312 12.60 7.72 16.33
C ARG A 312 13.76 7.09 15.56
N VAL A 313 13.49 6.10 14.70
CA VAL A 313 14.51 5.52 13.79
C VAL A 313 15.09 6.61 12.89
N GLN A 314 14.24 7.46 12.30
CA GLN A 314 14.71 8.58 11.46
C GLN A 314 15.60 9.57 12.23
N GLN A 315 15.23 9.91 13.47
CA GLN A 315 16.02 10.80 14.33
C GLN A 315 17.36 10.17 14.75
N MET A 316 17.36 8.87 15.07
CA MET A 316 18.56 8.11 15.41
C MET A 316 19.53 8.09 14.22
N ILE A 317 19.06 7.73 13.03
CA ILE A 317 19.85 7.74 11.78
C ILE A 317 20.39 9.14 11.49
N ALA A 318 19.57 10.18 11.65
CA ALA A 318 19.99 11.57 11.44
C ALA A 318 21.12 11.99 12.40
N SER A 319 21.17 11.42 13.61
CA SER A 319 22.19 11.71 14.63
C SER A 319 23.54 11.07 14.35
N TRP A 320 23.58 9.96 13.60
CA TRP A 320 24.83 9.27 13.31
C TRP A 320 25.65 10.00 12.23
N THR A 321 26.97 9.99 12.42
CA THR A 321 27.98 10.39 11.43
C THR A 321 28.79 9.17 11.00
N ASP A 322 29.45 9.21 9.84
CA ASP A 322 30.38 8.15 9.42
C ASP A 322 29.73 6.75 9.35
N VAL A 323 28.48 6.69 8.86
CA VAL A 323 27.74 5.47 8.59
C VAL A 323 27.45 5.43 7.09
N GLU A 324 27.80 4.33 6.41
CA GLU A 324 27.38 4.13 5.03
C GLU A 324 25.87 3.90 5.00
N TYR A 325 25.15 4.62 4.14
CA TYR A 325 23.72 4.44 3.96
C TYR A 325 23.42 4.08 2.51
N ILE A 326 23.05 2.83 2.30
CA ILE A 326 22.72 2.25 1.01
C ILE A 326 21.20 2.23 0.86
N GLU A 327 20.69 3.05 -0.05
CA GLU A 327 19.29 3.04 -0.45
C GLU A 327 19.13 2.14 -1.70
N VAL A 328 18.35 1.06 -1.59
CA VAL A 328 18.12 0.13 -2.70
C VAL A 328 16.73 0.37 -3.27
N ASN A 329 16.65 0.80 -4.53
CA ASN A 329 15.39 1.08 -5.21
C ASN A 329 15.51 0.80 -6.71
N PRO A 330 14.53 0.14 -7.36
CA PRO A 330 14.58 -0.06 -8.81
C PRO A 330 14.49 1.24 -9.63
N THR A 331 13.99 2.33 -9.04
CA THR A 331 13.99 3.67 -9.63
C THR A 331 15.07 4.56 -9.00
N MET A 332 15.30 5.72 -9.60
CA MET A 332 16.18 6.77 -9.05
C MET A 332 15.41 7.73 -8.13
N ASP A 333 14.20 7.38 -7.70
CA ASP A 333 13.47 8.17 -6.71
C ASP A 333 14.13 7.99 -5.33
N SER A 334 14.30 9.09 -4.59
CA SER A 334 14.80 9.03 -3.22
C SER A 334 13.65 8.87 -2.22
N MET A 335 13.81 7.90 -1.33
CA MET A 335 12.84 7.44 -0.33
C MET A 335 13.37 7.63 1.11
N ASN A 336 14.43 8.41 1.28
CA ASN A 336 15.04 8.73 2.57
C ASN A 336 15.08 10.24 2.83
N PRO A 337 14.20 10.78 3.70
CA PRO A 337 14.16 12.21 4.01
C PRO A 337 15.28 12.68 4.95
N THR A 338 16.11 11.78 5.49
CA THR A 338 17.13 12.15 6.50
C THR A 338 18.36 12.83 5.89
N GLY A 339 18.52 12.79 4.56
CA GLY A 339 19.69 13.31 3.85
C GLY A 339 20.97 12.52 4.13
N LYS A 340 20.86 11.30 4.66
CA LYS A 340 22.00 10.45 5.04
C LYS A 340 22.41 9.45 3.95
N THR A 341 21.63 9.29 2.87
CA THR A 341 21.97 8.37 1.77
C THR A 341 23.36 8.72 1.20
N THR A 342 24.33 7.82 1.37
CA THR A 342 25.67 7.94 0.80
C THR A 342 25.79 7.18 -0.52
N MET A 343 24.92 6.19 -0.73
CA MET A 343 24.90 5.35 -1.92
C MET A 343 23.46 5.04 -2.32
N HIS A 344 23.09 5.39 -3.55
CA HIS A 344 21.83 4.96 -4.18
C HIS A 344 22.11 3.80 -5.12
N MET A 345 21.46 2.67 -4.89
CA MET A 345 21.58 1.48 -5.73
C MET A 345 20.32 1.25 -6.54
N GLN A 346 20.44 1.49 -7.84
CA GLN A 346 19.36 1.23 -8.77
C GLN A 346 19.25 -0.29 -9.06
N ALA A 347 18.54 -1.00 -8.19
CA ALA A 347 18.33 -2.43 -8.30
C ALA A 347 16.99 -2.82 -7.67
N SER A 348 16.35 -3.86 -8.22
CA SER A 348 15.28 -4.56 -7.52
C SER A 348 15.84 -5.35 -6.33
N ILE A 349 14.99 -5.63 -5.35
CA ILE A 349 15.39 -6.26 -4.09
C ILE A 349 15.99 -7.65 -4.35
N ASP A 350 15.44 -8.39 -5.30
CA ASP A 350 15.94 -9.70 -5.72
C ASP A 350 17.33 -9.66 -6.34
N VAL A 351 17.58 -8.71 -7.23
CA VAL A 351 18.91 -8.55 -7.82
C VAL A 351 19.93 -8.16 -6.75
N PHE A 352 19.61 -7.18 -5.91
CA PHE A 352 20.53 -6.70 -4.88
C PHE A 352 20.87 -7.78 -3.85
N THR A 353 19.85 -8.47 -3.31
CA THR A 353 20.04 -9.51 -2.28
C THR A 353 20.80 -10.72 -2.83
N HIS A 354 20.59 -11.07 -4.11
CA HIS A 354 21.34 -12.13 -4.77
C HIS A 354 22.82 -11.79 -4.97
N LEU A 355 23.12 -10.58 -5.48
CA LEU A 355 24.49 -10.16 -5.80
C LEU A 355 25.35 -9.84 -4.57
N HIS A 356 24.73 -9.40 -3.46
CA HIS A 356 25.48 -8.95 -2.29
C HIS A 356 25.26 -9.83 -1.06
N GLY A 357 24.53 -10.94 -1.19
CA GLY A 357 24.37 -11.93 -0.13
C GLY A 357 25.73 -12.55 0.25
N LYS A 358 26.13 -12.42 1.51
CA LYS A 358 27.27 -13.16 2.09
C LYS A 358 26.84 -13.84 3.38
N ASN A 359 27.46 -14.97 3.69
CA ASN A 359 27.31 -15.58 5.01
C ASN A 359 28.31 -14.92 5.97
N ASN A 360 27.81 -14.17 6.94
CA ASN A 360 28.63 -13.63 8.02
C ASN A 360 28.71 -14.65 9.16
N SER A 361 29.89 -14.76 9.80
CA SER A 361 30.11 -15.73 10.88
C SER A 361 29.81 -15.18 12.28
N SER A 362 29.79 -13.86 12.44
CA SER A 362 29.55 -13.19 13.72
C SER A 362 28.12 -12.70 13.83
N ASP A 363 27.43 -13.10 14.91
CA ASP A 363 26.07 -12.68 15.25
C ASP A 363 26.05 -11.67 16.42
N THR A 364 27.22 -11.16 16.85
CA THR A 364 27.36 -10.29 18.02
C THR A 364 26.48 -9.04 17.93
N TYR A 365 26.51 -8.33 16.80
CA TYR A 365 25.70 -7.12 16.59
C TYR A 365 24.20 -7.45 16.57
N LEU A 366 23.81 -8.51 15.87
CA LEU A 366 22.44 -9.00 15.86
C LEU A 366 21.94 -9.40 17.25
N ASN A 367 22.79 -10.02 18.08
CA ASN A 367 22.41 -10.47 19.41
C ASN A 367 22.08 -9.32 20.37
N ILE A 368 22.70 -8.15 20.22
CA ILE A 368 22.32 -6.92 20.95
C ILE A 368 20.87 -6.57 20.63
N TRP A 369 20.53 -6.45 19.35
CA TRP A 369 19.17 -6.15 18.90
C TRP A 369 18.16 -7.22 19.29
N ARG A 370 18.53 -8.50 19.25
CA ARG A 370 17.66 -9.61 19.68
C ARG A 370 17.31 -9.54 21.16
N ARG A 371 18.29 -9.25 22.03
CA ARG A 371 18.04 -9.07 23.48
C ARG A 371 17.10 -7.90 23.72
N LEU A 372 17.31 -6.79 23.00
CA LEU A 372 16.42 -5.63 23.03
C LEU A 372 15.00 -5.99 22.58
N ASP A 373 14.83 -6.66 21.43
CA ASP A 373 13.50 -7.04 20.92
C ASP A 373 12.77 -8.00 21.87
N GLN A 374 13.50 -8.93 22.50
CA GLN A 374 12.94 -9.81 23.52
C GLN A 374 12.43 -9.02 24.74
N ALA A 375 13.21 -8.04 25.23
CA ALA A 375 12.79 -7.17 26.32
C ALA A 375 11.58 -6.30 25.92
N GLY A 376 11.59 -5.76 24.71
CA GLY A 376 10.49 -4.98 24.13
C GLY A 376 9.21 -5.80 24.02
N LYS A 377 9.27 -7.00 23.43
CA LYS A 377 8.14 -7.93 23.32
C LYS A 377 7.60 -8.31 24.69
N LYS A 378 8.47 -8.58 25.67
CA LYS A 378 8.05 -8.89 27.04
C LYS A 378 7.25 -7.74 27.66
N GLN A 379 7.74 -6.51 27.55
CA GLN A 379 7.07 -5.34 28.10
C GLN A 379 5.75 -5.02 27.38
N LEU A 380 5.77 -4.99 26.05
CA LEU A 380 4.60 -4.65 25.24
C LEU A 380 3.52 -5.75 25.28
N SER A 381 3.88 -7.01 25.54
CA SER A 381 2.91 -8.10 25.72
C SER A 381 1.98 -7.88 26.90
N LEU A 382 2.39 -7.11 27.92
CA LEU A 382 1.57 -6.77 29.08
C LEU A 382 0.35 -5.91 28.71
N ALA A 383 0.30 -5.35 27.50
CA ALA A 383 -0.87 -4.63 27.01
C ALA A 383 -2.10 -5.53 26.83
N ILE A 384 -1.90 -6.85 26.68
CA ILE A 384 -3.02 -7.81 26.56
C ILE A 384 -3.88 -7.86 27.83
N ASP A 385 -3.31 -7.51 28.98
CA ASP A 385 -3.96 -7.55 30.29
C ASP A 385 -4.53 -6.18 30.71
N GLU A 386 -4.53 -5.17 29.83
CA GLU A 386 -5.05 -3.84 30.17
C GLU A 386 -6.57 -3.90 30.38
N PRO A 387 -7.10 -3.52 31.56
CA PRO A 387 -8.53 -3.64 31.88
C PRO A 387 -9.44 -2.72 31.06
N HIS A 388 -8.90 -1.66 30.44
CA HIS A 388 -9.66 -0.72 29.63
C HIS A 388 -9.41 -0.92 28.14
N CYS A 389 -10.34 -0.46 27.30
CA CYS A 389 -10.14 -0.41 25.86
C CYS A 389 -8.90 0.43 25.51
N PHE A 390 -7.96 -0.21 24.83
CA PHE A 390 -6.69 0.35 24.41
C PHE A 390 -6.32 -0.23 23.04
N GLU A 391 -5.89 0.63 22.12
CA GLU A 391 -5.55 0.27 20.75
C GLU A 391 -4.49 -0.84 20.69
N GLY A 392 -3.47 -0.77 21.55
CA GLY A 392 -2.43 -1.79 21.63
C GLY A 392 -2.98 -3.17 22.03
N ARG A 393 -3.94 -3.22 22.97
CA ARG A 393 -4.60 -4.48 23.36
C ARG A 393 -5.39 -5.06 22.18
N THR A 394 -6.17 -4.23 21.49
CA THR A 394 -6.92 -4.64 20.30
C THR A 394 -6.02 -5.28 19.24
N ILE A 395 -4.86 -4.67 18.95
CA ILE A 395 -3.92 -5.18 17.95
C ILE A 395 -3.35 -6.54 18.35
N ARG A 396 -2.98 -6.71 19.63
CA ARG A 396 -2.47 -7.99 20.15
C ARG A 396 -3.53 -9.09 20.12
N GLU A 397 -4.78 -8.78 20.42
CA GLU A 397 -5.89 -9.73 20.30
C GLU A 397 -6.18 -10.07 18.84
N LEU A 398 -6.26 -9.07 17.96
CA LEU A 398 -6.48 -9.26 16.54
C LEU A 398 -5.39 -10.15 15.91
N GLN A 399 -4.12 -9.89 16.22
CA GLN A 399 -3.00 -10.67 15.70
C GLN A 399 -3.10 -12.16 16.03
N LYS A 400 -3.64 -12.50 17.21
CA LYS A 400 -3.85 -13.89 17.65
C LYS A 400 -5.08 -14.55 17.04
N LYS A 401 -6.03 -13.77 16.51
CA LYS A 401 -7.36 -14.27 16.08
C LYS A 401 -7.58 -14.19 14.58
N ILE A 402 -6.83 -13.35 13.88
CA ILE A 402 -6.98 -13.21 12.44
C ILE A 402 -6.64 -14.54 11.73
N PRO A 403 -7.41 -14.94 10.69
CA PRO A 403 -7.10 -16.11 9.87
C PRO A 403 -5.72 -16.03 9.21
N GLU A 404 -5.13 -17.19 8.91
CA GLU A 404 -3.80 -17.25 8.26
C GLU A 404 -3.78 -16.59 6.88
N ASP A 405 -4.87 -16.68 6.13
CA ASP A 405 -5.08 -16.05 4.82
C ASP A 405 -5.71 -14.65 4.92
N GLY A 406 -5.88 -14.13 6.14
CA GLY A 406 -6.47 -12.83 6.40
C GLY A 406 -5.60 -11.67 5.92
N GLN A 407 -6.26 -10.56 5.63
CA GLN A 407 -5.61 -9.30 5.26
C GLN A 407 -6.15 -8.14 6.09
N ILE A 408 -5.28 -7.20 6.46
CA ILE A 408 -5.63 -6.01 7.23
C ILE A 408 -5.23 -4.78 6.44
N PHE A 409 -6.19 -3.88 6.21
CA PHE A 409 -5.89 -2.51 5.86
C PHE A 409 -5.72 -1.67 7.12
N VAL A 410 -4.53 -1.12 7.30
CA VAL A 410 -4.13 -0.31 8.46
C VAL A 410 -4.22 1.16 8.08
N ALA A 411 -5.14 1.89 8.72
CA ALA A 411 -5.31 3.32 8.45
C ALA A 411 -4.11 4.16 8.92
N ASN A 412 -4.04 5.41 8.41
CA ASN A 412 -3.04 6.39 8.81
C ASN A 412 -3.26 6.92 10.25
N SER A 413 -2.55 7.99 10.62
CA SER A 413 -2.58 8.58 11.97
C SER A 413 -1.97 7.65 13.04
N MET A 414 -2.56 7.55 14.23
CA MET A 414 -2.04 6.67 15.30
C MET A 414 -2.11 5.20 14.94
N THR A 415 -3.13 4.75 14.20
CA THR A 415 -3.35 3.33 13.90
C THR A 415 -2.11 2.62 13.33
N ILE A 416 -1.49 3.17 12.28
CA ILE A 416 -0.26 2.57 11.72
C ILE A 416 0.92 2.58 12.71
N ARG A 417 0.99 3.56 13.61
CA ARG A 417 2.02 3.65 14.65
C ARG A 417 1.76 2.63 15.76
N ASP A 418 0.51 2.39 16.09
CA ASP A 418 0.11 1.36 17.06
C ASP A 418 0.42 -0.03 16.51
N PHE A 419 0.24 -0.25 15.21
CA PHE A 419 0.73 -1.46 14.54
C PHE A 419 2.25 -1.55 14.59
N ASP A 420 2.96 -0.44 14.39
CA ASP A 420 4.43 -0.42 14.49
C ASP A 420 4.91 -0.86 15.89
N TYR A 421 4.19 -0.49 16.95
CA TYR A 421 4.45 -0.93 18.32
C TYR A 421 4.03 -2.37 18.63
N PHE A 422 2.78 -2.73 18.33
CA PHE A 422 2.10 -3.88 18.93
C PHE A 422 1.92 -5.07 17.98
N TRP A 423 2.16 -4.92 16.67
CA TRP A 423 2.13 -6.04 15.73
C TRP A 423 3.49 -6.75 15.71
N PHE A 424 3.64 -7.86 16.41
CA PHE A 424 4.94 -8.49 16.59
C PHE A 424 5.34 -9.39 15.42
N SER A 425 6.66 -9.57 15.25
CA SER A 425 7.17 -10.55 14.32
C SER A 425 6.90 -11.99 14.77
N GLY A 426 6.56 -12.87 13.82
CA GLY A 426 6.45 -14.31 14.05
C GLY A 426 5.12 -14.81 14.63
N GLU A 427 4.11 -13.94 14.78
CA GLU A 427 2.84 -14.32 15.42
C GLU A 427 1.64 -14.45 14.47
N SER A 428 1.74 -13.93 13.24
CA SER A 428 0.65 -14.01 12.25
C SER A 428 1.18 -14.05 10.81
N LYS A 429 0.44 -14.75 9.94
CA LYS A 429 0.65 -14.77 8.47
C LYS A 429 -0.16 -13.70 7.73
N ALA A 430 -1.04 -12.98 8.44
CA ALA A 430 -1.90 -12.00 7.83
C ALA A 430 -1.11 -10.90 7.12
N VAL A 431 -1.60 -10.49 5.96
CA VAL A 431 -0.95 -9.47 5.14
C VAL A 431 -1.44 -8.08 5.54
N LEU A 432 -0.51 -7.17 5.79
CA LEU A 432 -0.82 -5.78 6.12
C LEU A 432 -0.69 -4.89 4.88
N TYR A 433 -1.72 -4.09 4.65
CA TYR A 433 -1.81 -3.07 3.62
C TYR A 433 -2.02 -1.69 4.24
N GLY A 434 -1.61 -0.63 3.53
CA GLY A 434 -1.87 0.74 3.94
C GLY A 434 -1.64 1.73 2.80
N ASN A 435 -2.19 2.93 2.97
CA ASN A 435 -1.98 4.06 2.07
C ASN A 435 -0.89 4.99 2.64
N ARG A 436 0.37 4.64 2.39
CA ARG A 436 1.55 5.35 2.92
C ARG A 436 2.29 6.18 1.88
N GLY A 437 1.71 6.41 0.70
CA GLY A 437 2.27 7.30 -0.30
C GLY A 437 2.20 8.75 0.15
N VAL A 438 0.98 9.25 0.32
CA VAL A 438 0.71 10.62 0.80
C VAL A 438 0.10 10.68 2.20
N ASN A 439 -0.14 9.51 2.81
CA ASN A 439 -0.58 9.37 4.20
C ASN A 439 -1.96 9.99 4.50
N GLY A 440 -2.85 10.02 3.51
CA GLY A 440 -4.21 10.58 3.62
C GLY A 440 -5.12 9.78 4.55
N ILE A 441 -6.09 10.46 5.18
CA ILE A 441 -7.15 9.81 5.96
C ILE A 441 -8.37 9.44 5.11
N ASP A 442 -8.40 9.92 3.88
CA ASP A 442 -9.42 9.72 2.87
C ASP A 442 -9.32 8.33 2.23
N GLY A 443 -10.46 7.82 1.75
CA GLY A 443 -10.48 6.58 0.97
C GLY A 443 -10.18 5.29 1.73
N THR A 444 -10.12 5.31 3.06
CA THR A 444 -9.70 4.14 3.86
C THR A 444 -10.69 2.98 3.79
N ILE A 445 -12.00 3.26 3.87
CA ILE A 445 -13.06 2.25 3.71
C ILE A 445 -13.03 1.71 2.28
N SER A 446 -12.98 2.61 1.30
CA SER A 446 -13.04 2.27 -0.11
C SER A 446 -11.85 1.42 -0.53
N THR A 447 -10.64 1.75 -0.07
CA THR A 447 -9.44 0.94 -0.33
C THR A 447 -9.55 -0.45 0.32
N ALA A 448 -10.04 -0.54 1.56
CA ALA A 448 -10.25 -1.82 2.23
C ALA A 448 -11.30 -2.69 1.52
N LEU A 449 -12.39 -2.10 1.04
CA LEU A 449 -13.38 -2.80 0.21
C LEU A 449 -12.80 -3.25 -1.13
N GLY A 450 -11.92 -2.44 -1.73
CA GLY A 450 -11.18 -2.83 -2.93
C GLY A 450 -10.27 -4.04 -2.69
N LEU A 451 -9.64 -4.15 -1.52
CA LEU A 451 -8.88 -5.35 -1.15
C LEU A 451 -9.78 -6.58 -1.00
N ALA A 452 -10.97 -6.40 -0.41
CA ALA A 452 -11.93 -7.49 -0.16
C ALA A 452 -12.50 -8.13 -1.44
N VAL A 453 -12.32 -7.52 -2.60
CA VAL A 453 -12.71 -8.08 -3.91
C VAL A 453 -12.05 -9.43 -4.19
N ASN A 454 -10.85 -9.68 -3.66
CA ASN A 454 -10.18 -10.97 -3.81
C ASN A 454 -10.81 -12.11 -2.98
N GLY A 455 -11.88 -11.83 -2.23
CA GLY A 455 -12.64 -12.80 -1.44
C GLY A 455 -11.98 -13.22 -0.12
N ARG A 456 -10.80 -12.69 0.23
CA ARG A 456 -10.10 -13.04 1.48
C ARG A 456 -10.74 -12.38 2.71
N PRO A 457 -10.62 -12.99 3.91
CA PRO A 457 -11.04 -12.35 5.15
C PRO A 457 -10.34 -11.00 5.34
N THR A 458 -11.10 -9.91 5.24
CA THR A 458 -10.56 -8.56 5.18
C THR A 458 -10.96 -7.76 6.40
N TYR A 459 -9.98 -7.11 7.02
CA TYR A 459 -10.17 -6.24 8.18
C TYR A 459 -9.69 -4.84 7.87
N LEU A 460 -10.41 -3.83 8.35
CA LEU A 460 -9.97 -2.44 8.39
C LEU A 460 -9.78 -2.04 9.84
N VAL A 461 -8.57 -1.64 10.24
CA VAL A 461 -8.37 -0.98 11.54
C VAL A 461 -8.21 0.51 11.29
N THR A 462 -9.07 1.32 11.92
CA THR A 462 -9.14 2.76 11.64
C THR A 462 -9.58 3.58 12.84
N GLY A 463 -9.32 4.88 12.78
CA GLY A 463 -9.85 5.88 13.71
C GLY A 463 -11.16 6.49 13.21
N ASP A 464 -11.88 7.16 14.10
CA ASP A 464 -13.19 7.76 13.84
C ASP A 464 -13.20 8.82 12.75
N LEU A 465 -12.24 9.76 12.72
CA LEU A 465 -12.16 10.77 11.65
C LEU A 465 -11.87 10.16 10.28
N SER A 466 -11.02 9.13 10.21
CA SER A 466 -10.73 8.42 8.96
C SER A 466 -11.94 7.65 8.45
N LEU A 467 -12.69 7.00 9.35
CA LEU A 467 -13.95 6.35 9.01
C LEU A 467 -14.98 7.38 8.53
N PHE A 468 -15.12 8.50 9.25
CA PHE A 468 -16.03 9.59 8.91
C PHE A 468 -15.75 10.17 7.52
N HIS A 469 -14.47 10.39 7.21
CA HIS A 469 -14.04 11.00 5.95
C HIS A 469 -14.46 10.17 4.72
N ASP A 470 -14.62 8.86 4.86
CA ASP A 470 -14.93 7.95 3.75
C ASP A 470 -16.23 7.15 3.94
N LEU A 471 -17.17 7.63 4.76
CA LEU A 471 -18.43 6.93 5.06
C LEU A 471 -19.21 6.50 3.82
N ASN A 472 -19.21 7.33 2.78
CA ASN A 472 -19.88 7.04 1.51
C ASN A 472 -19.35 5.76 0.84
N GLY A 473 -18.10 5.38 1.11
CA GLY A 473 -17.49 4.15 0.62
C GLY A 473 -18.27 2.90 1.05
N LEU A 474 -18.99 2.91 2.17
CA LEU A 474 -19.81 1.78 2.62
C LEU A 474 -20.93 1.40 1.64
N ALA A 475 -21.40 2.35 0.81
CA ALA A 475 -22.50 2.11 -0.14
C ALA A 475 -22.18 1.03 -1.18
N VAL A 476 -20.91 0.92 -1.58
CA VAL A 476 -20.50 -0.05 -2.62
C VAL A 476 -20.52 -1.48 -2.10
N ALA A 477 -20.30 -1.68 -0.79
CA ALA A 477 -20.20 -3.01 -0.21
C ALA A 477 -21.48 -3.82 -0.37
N LYS A 478 -22.64 -3.20 -0.10
CA LYS A 478 -23.95 -3.86 -0.29
C LYS A 478 -24.27 -4.12 -1.76
N THR A 479 -23.89 -3.20 -2.64
CA THR A 479 -24.17 -3.29 -4.08
C THR A 479 -23.41 -4.46 -4.73
N HIS A 480 -22.24 -4.82 -4.18
CA HIS A 480 -21.36 -5.86 -4.71
C HIS A 480 -21.13 -7.04 -3.76
N ASN A 481 -21.93 -7.16 -2.69
CA ASN A 481 -21.85 -8.24 -1.69
C ASN A 481 -20.44 -8.45 -1.10
N LEU A 482 -19.74 -7.36 -0.79
CA LEU A 482 -18.39 -7.41 -0.23
C LEU A 482 -18.41 -7.62 1.28
N ASN A 483 -17.43 -8.37 1.78
CA ASN A 483 -17.24 -8.64 3.21
C ASN A 483 -16.10 -7.80 3.78
N LEU A 484 -16.33 -7.10 4.89
CA LEU A 484 -15.30 -6.32 5.58
C LEU A 484 -15.62 -6.21 7.07
N THR A 485 -14.65 -6.57 7.91
CA THR A 485 -14.74 -6.28 9.36
C THR A 485 -13.99 -4.99 9.68
N ILE A 486 -14.70 -3.98 10.16
CA ILE A 486 -14.13 -2.69 10.52
C ILE A 486 -13.93 -2.66 12.04
N ILE A 487 -12.69 -2.53 12.49
CA ILE A 487 -12.32 -2.26 13.88
C ILE A 487 -12.11 -0.75 14.00
N LEU A 488 -13.09 -0.09 14.59
CA LEU A 488 -13.12 1.35 14.79
C LEU A 488 -12.62 1.69 16.20
N HIS A 489 -11.41 2.25 16.29
CA HIS A 489 -10.94 2.90 17.51
C HIS A 489 -11.55 4.31 17.58
N ASN A 490 -12.60 4.46 18.35
CA ASN A 490 -13.31 5.74 18.48
C ASN A 490 -12.81 6.49 19.72
N ASN A 491 -11.91 7.44 19.51
CA ASN A 491 -11.48 8.38 20.55
C ASN A 491 -12.05 9.79 20.36
N ASP A 492 -13.08 9.91 19.51
CA ASP A 492 -13.82 11.14 19.19
C ASP A 492 -12.90 12.28 18.71
N GLY A 493 -11.97 12.01 17.80
CA GLY A 493 -11.15 13.04 17.17
C GLY A 493 -9.77 12.59 16.71
N GLY A 494 -8.89 13.57 16.50
CA GLY A 494 -7.52 13.36 16.08
C GLY A 494 -6.60 12.98 17.26
N GLY A 495 -6.72 11.77 17.81
CA GLY A 495 -5.90 11.32 18.94
C GLY A 495 -4.38 11.48 18.76
N ILE A 496 -3.86 11.49 17.53
CA ILE A 496 -2.44 11.73 17.22
C ILE A 496 -1.93 13.09 17.73
N PHE A 497 -2.78 14.12 17.77
CA PHE A 497 -2.35 15.46 18.17
C PHE A 497 -2.01 15.55 19.66
N GLU A 498 -2.44 14.57 20.48
CA GLU A 498 -2.06 14.43 21.89
C GLU A 498 -0.56 14.18 22.11
N TYR A 499 0.14 13.73 21.06
CA TYR A 499 1.57 13.42 21.05
C TYR A 499 2.43 14.56 20.48
N LEU A 500 1.81 15.62 19.97
CA LEU A 500 2.51 16.71 19.28
C LEU A 500 2.69 17.95 20.19
N PRO A 501 3.70 18.80 19.92
CA PRO A 501 4.06 19.92 20.80
C PRO A 501 2.95 20.95 21.05
N GLN A 502 1.96 21.04 20.15
CA GLN A 502 0.84 21.97 20.28
C GLN A 502 -0.21 21.57 21.32
N LYS A 503 -0.15 20.36 21.91
CA LYS A 503 -1.05 19.96 22.99
C LYS A 503 -0.96 20.94 24.17
N GLY A 504 -2.12 21.35 24.69
CA GLY A 504 -2.23 22.31 25.78
C GLY A 504 -2.33 23.78 25.34
N THR A 505 -2.30 24.06 24.04
CA THR A 505 -2.56 25.42 23.52
C THR A 505 -4.05 25.79 23.61
N LYS A 506 -4.34 27.11 23.71
CA LYS A 506 -5.69 27.65 23.97
C LYS A 506 -6.79 27.13 23.04
N HIS A 507 -6.46 26.89 21.76
CA HIS A 507 -7.42 26.48 20.72
C HIS A 507 -7.20 25.04 20.27
N PHE A 508 -6.52 24.22 21.08
CA PHE A 508 -6.10 22.88 20.71
C PHE A 508 -7.28 22.00 20.26
N ASP A 509 -8.36 21.99 21.04
CA ASP A 509 -9.48 21.09 20.75
C ASP A 509 -10.23 21.44 19.47
N TYR A 510 -10.42 22.72 19.19
CA TYR A 510 -11.09 23.17 17.98
C TYR A 510 -10.26 22.94 16.72
N LEU A 511 -8.93 23.16 16.78
CA LEU A 511 -8.06 23.13 15.60
C LEU A 511 -7.45 21.75 15.30
N PHE A 512 -7.30 20.90 16.32
CA PHE A 512 -6.56 19.64 16.20
C PHE A 512 -7.37 18.44 16.67
N SER A 513 -7.88 18.46 17.90
CA SER A 513 -8.70 17.34 18.40
C SER A 513 -9.91 17.12 17.48
N THR A 514 -10.61 18.19 17.11
CA THR A 514 -11.74 18.18 16.15
C THR A 514 -12.79 17.11 16.49
N SER A 515 -13.15 17.00 17.76
CA SER A 515 -14.19 16.08 18.23
C SER A 515 -15.53 16.33 17.54
N GLN A 516 -16.25 15.26 17.19
CA GLN A 516 -17.44 15.33 16.34
C GLN A 516 -18.70 14.82 17.06
N GLY A 517 -18.56 13.97 18.08
CA GLY A 517 -19.69 13.42 18.83
C GLY A 517 -20.64 12.55 17.99
N LEU A 518 -20.12 11.89 16.94
CA LEU A 518 -20.93 11.10 16.01
C LEU A 518 -21.31 9.73 16.59
N ASP A 519 -22.53 9.30 16.25
CA ASP A 519 -23.02 7.95 16.53
C ASP A 519 -22.93 7.08 15.26
N TYR A 520 -21.92 6.19 15.22
CA TYR A 520 -21.67 5.32 14.07
C TYR A 520 -22.67 4.18 13.92
N SER A 521 -23.51 3.90 14.93
CA SER A 521 -24.63 2.96 14.76
C SER A 521 -25.64 3.46 13.72
N GLY A 522 -25.81 4.78 13.62
CA GLY A 522 -26.62 5.43 12.59
C GLY A 522 -26.06 5.22 11.18
N ALA A 523 -24.73 5.30 11.02
CA ALA A 523 -24.07 5.01 9.76
C ALA A 523 -24.21 3.53 9.36
N ALA A 524 -24.00 2.61 10.30
CA ALA A 524 -24.20 1.18 10.05
C ALA A 524 -25.65 0.90 9.60
N LYS A 525 -26.64 1.50 10.27
CA LYS A 525 -28.05 1.37 9.89
C LYS A 525 -28.33 1.94 8.50
N LEU A 526 -27.77 3.11 8.16
CA LEU A 526 -27.94 3.75 6.86
C LEU A 526 -27.46 2.86 5.71
N TYR A 527 -26.28 2.27 5.85
CA TYR A 527 -25.67 1.44 4.81
C TYR A 527 -26.04 -0.06 4.89
N GLY A 528 -26.75 -0.46 5.94
CA GLY A 528 -27.14 -1.86 6.17
C GLY A 528 -25.97 -2.75 6.63
N CYS A 529 -25.02 -2.18 7.36
CA CYS A 529 -23.90 -2.89 7.98
C CYS A 529 -24.32 -3.47 9.34
N GLY A 530 -23.66 -4.56 9.74
CA GLY A 530 -23.68 -5.00 11.13
C GLY A 530 -22.92 -4.00 12.03
N TYR A 531 -23.31 -3.92 13.30
CA TYR A 531 -22.68 -3.02 14.27
C TYR A 531 -22.64 -3.65 15.67
N THR A 532 -21.48 -3.55 16.30
CA THR A 532 -21.27 -3.91 17.71
C THR A 532 -20.42 -2.84 18.37
N LYS A 533 -20.90 -2.25 19.46
CA LYS A 533 -20.07 -1.42 20.33
C LYS A 533 -19.67 -2.22 21.56
N ILE A 534 -18.38 -2.46 21.74
CA ILE A 534 -17.91 -3.21 22.91
C ILE A 534 -17.85 -2.30 24.14
N SER A 535 -18.20 -2.85 25.30
CA SER A 535 -18.15 -2.14 26.58
C SER A 535 -16.97 -2.57 27.45
N SER A 536 -16.49 -3.79 27.23
CA SER A 536 -15.25 -4.33 27.78
C SER A 536 -14.30 -4.78 26.66
N PRO A 537 -12.97 -4.56 26.79
CA PRO A 537 -12.01 -5.11 25.85
C PRO A 537 -12.04 -6.65 25.78
N ASP A 538 -12.49 -7.35 26.84
CA ASP A 538 -12.61 -8.82 26.85
C ASP A 538 -13.65 -9.36 25.85
N GLU A 539 -14.56 -8.51 25.37
CA GLU A 539 -15.61 -8.90 24.42
C GLU A 539 -15.05 -9.15 23.01
N LEU A 540 -13.95 -8.49 22.64
CA LEU A 540 -13.45 -8.42 21.26
C LEU A 540 -13.25 -9.80 20.64
N SER A 541 -12.58 -10.71 21.35
CA SER A 541 -12.32 -12.08 20.88
C SER A 541 -13.60 -12.85 20.56
N SER A 542 -14.67 -12.69 21.36
CA SER A 542 -15.96 -13.34 21.12
C SER A 542 -16.72 -12.71 19.94
N VAL A 543 -16.61 -11.39 19.80
CA VAL A 543 -17.24 -10.62 18.72
C VAL A 543 -16.61 -10.97 17.38
N LEU A 544 -15.27 -11.04 17.30
CA LEU A 544 -14.54 -11.46 16.10
C LEU A 544 -14.93 -12.88 15.66
N ALA A 545 -15.04 -13.81 16.60
CA ALA A 545 -15.43 -15.20 16.31
C ALA A 545 -16.85 -15.31 15.74
N LYS A 546 -17.78 -14.48 16.24
CA LYS A 546 -19.16 -14.40 15.74
C LYS A 546 -19.20 -13.81 14.33
N ILE A 547 -18.56 -12.66 14.13
CA ILE A 547 -18.61 -11.92 12.86
C ILE A 547 -17.90 -12.68 11.73
N GLY A 548 -16.87 -13.47 12.04
CA GLY A 548 -16.21 -14.31 11.05
C GLY A 548 -17.11 -15.35 10.36
N GLN A 549 -18.34 -15.54 10.85
CA GLN A 549 -19.37 -16.41 10.25
C GLN A 549 -20.45 -15.62 9.48
N GLU A 550 -20.45 -14.29 9.58
CA GLU A 550 -21.42 -13.40 8.96
C GLU A 550 -20.91 -12.88 7.61
N SER A 551 -21.83 -12.54 6.71
CA SER A 551 -21.53 -11.89 5.44
C SER A 551 -21.88 -10.42 5.46
N GLY A 552 -21.19 -9.61 4.66
CA GLY A 552 -21.34 -8.18 4.56
C GLY A 552 -20.31 -7.42 5.39
N VAL A 553 -20.59 -6.13 5.60
CA VAL A 553 -19.72 -5.26 6.39
C VAL A 553 -20.21 -5.22 7.83
N HIS A 554 -19.29 -5.34 8.79
CA HIS A 554 -19.57 -5.20 10.21
C HIS A 554 -18.64 -4.19 10.86
N ILE A 555 -19.18 -3.26 11.64
CA ILE A 555 -18.42 -2.26 12.39
C ILE A 555 -18.36 -2.68 13.86
N ILE A 556 -17.16 -2.92 14.35
CA ILE A 556 -16.85 -3.11 15.78
C ILE A 556 -16.32 -1.78 16.30
N GLU A 557 -17.14 -1.04 17.02
CA GLU A 557 -16.74 0.21 17.68
C GLU A 557 -16.12 -0.09 19.05
N ILE A 558 -14.88 0.35 19.22
CA ILE A 558 -14.08 0.24 20.44
C ILE A 558 -13.85 1.66 20.96
N PRO A 559 -14.56 2.09 22.01
CA PRO A 559 -14.35 3.41 22.60
C PRO A 559 -12.98 3.46 23.27
N THR A 560 -12.15 4.42 22.88
CA THR A 560 -10.87 4.68 23.56
C THR A 560 -10.82 6.13 24.03
N ASN A 561 -9.92 6.44 24.96
CA ASN A 561 -9.73 7.80 25.46
C ASN A 561 -8.35 8.30 25.05
N ARG A 562 -8.28 9.35 24.23
CA ARG A 562 -7.02 9.83 23.64
C ARG A 562 -5.94 10.20 24.67
N GLU A 563 -6.31 10.78 25.81
CA GLU A 563 -5.35 11.17 26.85
C GLU A 563 -4.85 9.93 27.60
N TYR A 564 -5.76 9.03 27.94
CA TYR A 564 -5.44 7.78 28.61
C TYR A 564 -4.64 6.83 27.72
N SER A 565 -4.98 6.69 26.44
CA SER A 565 -4.19 5.95 25.46
C SER A 565 -2.75 6.47 25.40
N ARG A 566 -2.54 7.79 25.43
CA ARG A 566 -1.18 8.37 25.50
C ARG A 566 -0.43 7.95 26.77
N GLU A 567 -1.09 7.89 27.92
CA GLU A 567 -0.50 7.42 29.17
C GLU A 567 -0.16 5.92 29.12
N LEU A 568 -1.05 5.11 28.57
CA LEU A 568 -0.83 3.68 28.36
C LEU A 568 0.31 3.42 27.38
N HIS A 569 0.44 4.20 26.31
CA HIS A 569 1.64 4.17 25.47
C HIS A 569 2.90 4.39 26.29
N LYS A 570 2.96 5.45 27.10
CA LYS A 570 4.14 5.70 27.96
C LYS A 570 4.42 4.55 28.94
N LYS A 571 3.38 3.93 29.50
CA LYS A 571 3.47 2.77 30.40
C LYS A 571 4.07 1.56 29.69
N TYR A 572 3.54 1.21 28.52
CA TYR A 572 3.90 -0.02 27.81
C TYR A 572 5.13 0.12 26.91
N THR A 573 5.46 1.32 26.42
CA THR A 573 6.66 1.54 25.59
C THR A 573 7.90 1.85 26.42
N LYS A 574 7.82 1.89 27.76
CA LYS A 574 8.98 2.04 28.63
C LYS A 574 9.68 0.70 28.80
N VAL A 575 10.63 0.41 27.92
CA VAL A 575 11.45 -0.80 28.00
C VAL A 575 12.68 -0.52 28.86
N SER A 576 12.84 -1.26 29.96
CA SER A 576 14.04 -1.21 30.80
C SER A 576 15.03 -2.28 30.32
N VAL A 577 16.26 -1.87 30.01
CA VAL A 577 17.31 -2.81 29.62
C VAL A 577 18.57 -2.51 30.43
N ASP A 578 19.18 -3.57 30.94
CA ASP A 578 20.46 -3.50 31.63
C ASP A 578 21.59 -3.33 30.61
N MET A 579 22.24 -2.17 30.64
CA MET A 579 23.33 -1.81 29.72
C MET A 579 24.58 -2.68 29.92
N GLU A 580 24.84 -3.13 31.15
CA GLU A 580 25.99 -3.99 31.45
C GLU A 580 25.77 -5.43 30.95
N ALA A 581 24.51 -5.84 30.75
CA ALA A 581 24.14 -7.13 30.19
C ALA A 581 23.95 -7.13 28.66
N LEU A 582 23.99 -5.94 28.03
CA LEU A 582 23.87 -5.76 26.58
C LEU A 582 25.22 -5.85 25.85
N LEU A 583 26.26 -5.28 26.46
CA LEU A 583 27.66 -5.33 26.03
C LEU A 583 28.32 -6.64 26.48
#